data_AF-D6TID5-F1
#
_entry.id   AF-D6TID5-F1
#
_cell.length_a   1.000
_cell.length_b   1.000
_cell.length_c   1.000
_cell.angle_alpha   90.00
_cell.angle_beta   90.00
_cell.angle_gamma   90.00
#
_symmetry.space_group_name_H-M   'P 1'
#
loop_
_entity.id
_entity.type
_entity.pdbx_description
1 polymer ?
#
loop_
_entity_poly.entity_id
_entity_poly.type
_entity_poly.pdbx_seq_one_letter_code
_entity_poly.pdbx_strand_id
1 'polypeptide(L)'
;MSNQPLFQVTNHHGEACGIPPQIDAQTFSGVYRSYFENQNGEQAVFLYDYEQEHGILYMGDAGWEHPYAVVDGKIPDLMLNHPEQLWFIRLLGSQRRVEIGA
;
A
#
# COMPACT_ATOMS: atom_id res chain seq x y z
N MET A 1 0.68 12.81 22.87
CA MET A 1 0.00 11.67 22.23
C MET A 1 0.84 10.43 22.49
N SER A 2 0.22 9.29 22.82
CA SER A 2 0.96 8.02 23.01
C SER A 2 1.63 7.62 21.70
N ASN A 3 2.94 7.39 21.70
CA ASN A 3 3.72 6.99 20.52
C ASN A 3 3.68 5.48 20.28
N GLN A 4 2.54 4.84 20.58
CA GLN A 4 2.38 3.40 20.46
C GLN A 4 1.92 3.01 19.06
N PRO A 5 2.43 1.89 18.49
CA PRO A 5 2.00 1.42 17.19
C PRO A 5 0.52 1.02 17.24
N LEU A 6 -0.26 1.50 16.27
CA LEU A 6 -1.67 1.12 16.10
C LEU A 6 -1.81 -0.25 15.43
N PHE A 7 -0.88 -0.58 14.52
CA PHE A 7 -0.87 -1.82 13.75
C PHE A 7 0.57 -2.28 13.58
N GLN A 8 0.81 -3.57 13.80
CA GLN A 8 2.09 -4.21 13.60
C GLN A 8 1.82 -5.61 13.03
N VAL A 9 2.58 -5.97 12.00
CA VAL A 9 2.47 -7.24 11.31
C VAL A 9 3.85 -7.83 11.07
N THR A 10 3.95 -9.15 11.09
CA THR A 10 5.18 -9.89 10.84
C THR A 10 5.33 -10.17 9.35
N ASN A 11 6.54 -10.00 8.82
CA ASN A 11 6.84 -10.41 7.45
C ASN A 11 6.89 -11.95 7.37
N HIS A 12 6.13 -12.53 6.44
CA HIS A 12 6.09 -13.97 6.18
C HIS A 12 6.97 -14.39 5.00
N HIS A 13 7.53 -13.41 4.28
CA HIS A 13 8.41 -13.66 3.13
C HIS A 13 9.84 -13.97 3.56
N GLY A 14 10.54 -14.78 2.76
CA GLY A 14 11.93 -15.15 3.01
C GLY A 14 12.89 -13.98 2.87
N GLU A 15 14.14 -14.15 3.34
CA GLU A 15 15.16 -13.09 3.31
C GLU A 15 15.45 -12.54 1.90
N ALA A 16 15.24 -13.35 0.87
CA ALA A 16 15.42 -12.96 -0.53
C ALA A 16 14.43 -11.88 -1.01
N CYS A 17 13.34 -11.65 -0.28
CA CYS A 17 12.34 -10.63 -0.57
C CYS A 17 12.73 -9.24 -0.03
N GLY A 18 13.91 -9.10 0.58
CA GLY A 18 14.42 -7.84 1.09
C GLY A 18 13.82 -7.41 2.43
N ILE A 19 14.05 -6.17 2.81
CA ILE A 19 13.68 -5.62 4.12
C ILE A 19 12.29 -4.99 4.04
N PRO A 20 11.30 -5.44 4.84
CA PRO A 20 9.96 -4.85 4.85
C PRO A 20 10.03 -3.37 5.29
N PRO A 21 9.20 -2.49 4.70
CA PRO A 21 9.28 -1.07 4.97
C PRO A 21 8.79 -0.75 6.39
N GLN A 22 9.49 0.14 7.08
CA GLN A 22 8.98 0.74 8.32
C GLN A 22 8.07 1.92 7.98
N ILE A 23 6.77 1.73 8.13
CA ILE A 23 5.77 2.77 7.85
C ILE A 23 5.31 3.42 9.16
N ASP A 24 5.77 4.62 9.42
CA ASP A 24 5.34 5.44 10.56
C ASP A 24 4.85 6.83 10.13
N ALA A 25 4.26 7.55 11.08
CA ALA A 25 3.67 8.87 10.85
C ALA A 25 4.72 9.96 10.64
N GLN A 26 5.94 9.74 11.13
CA GLN A 26 7.06 10.66 11.01
C GLN A 26 7.64 10.63 9.60
N THR A 27 7.76 9.43 9.01
CA THR A 27 8.34 9.19 7.69
C THR A 27 7.35 9.47 6.57
N PHE A 28 6.06 9.13 6.77
CA PHE A 28 5.02 9.29 5.75
C PHE A 28 3.86 10.17 6.25
N SER A 29 4.12 11.43 6.54
CA SER A 29 3.07 12.33 7.04
C SER A 29 1.97 12.56 6.00
N GLY A 30 0.71 12.62 6.42
CA GLY A 30 -0.42 12.96 5.54
C GLY A 30 -0.87 11.88 4.55
N VAL A 31 -0.22 10.72 4.49
CA VAL A 31 -0.61 9.66 3.54
C VAL A 31 -1.66 8.71 4.11
N TYR A 32 -2.56 8.23 3.24
CA TYR A 32 -3.37 7.06 3.51
C TYR A 32 -2.50 5.80 3.53
N ARG A 33 -2.85 4.85 4.41
CA ARG A 33 -2.13 3.59 4.59
C ARG A 33 -3.12 2.44 4.52
N SER A 34 -2.80 1.44 3.72
CA SER A 34 -3.53 0.18 3.68
C SER A 34 -2.57 -0.99 3.73
N TYR A 35 -2.96 -2.01 4.49
CA TYR A 35 -2.31 -3.30 4.51
C TYR A 35 -3.25 -4.34 3.91
N PHE A 36 -2.69 -5.27 3.15
CA PHE A 36 -3.40 -6.39 2.58
C PHE A 36 -2.59 -7.68 2.75
N GLU A 37 -3.30 -8.74 3.10
CA GLU A 37 -2.79 -10.09 3.12
C GLU A 37 -3.83 -11.00 2.48
N ASN A 38 -3.40 -11.85 1.55
CA ASN A 38 -4.30 -12.81 0.91
C ASN A 38 -4.17 -14.21 1.54
N GLN A 39 -5.00 -15.14 1.08
CA GLN A 39 -5.04 -16.52 1.59
C GLN A 39 -3.73 -17.31 1.37
N ASN A 40 -2.84 -16.84 0.49
CA ASN A 40 -1.55 -17.45 0.22
C ASN A 40 -0.44 -16.90 1.14
N GLY A 41 -0.76 -15.91 1.98
CA GLY A 41 0.22 -15.21 2.82
C GLY A 41 1.01 -14.13 2.07
N GLU A 42 0.58 -13.76 0.85
CA GLU A 42 1.18 -12.62 0.14
C GLU A 42 0.77 -11.33 0.84
N GLN A 43 1.75 -10.46 1.08
CA GLN A 43 1.59 -9.25 1.89
C GLN A 43 1.86 -8.02 1.04
N ALA A 44 1.01 -7.01 1.16
CA ALA A 44 1.13 -5.75 0.45
C ALA A 44 0.87 -4.56 1.37
N VAL A 45 1.60 -3.47 1.14
CA VAL A 45 1.40 -2.19 1.82
C VAL A 45 1.23 -1.11 0.78
N PHE A 46 0.10 -0.40 0.83
CA PHE A 46 -0.18 0.73 -0.05
C PHE A 46 -0.18 2.03 0.74
N LEU A 47 0.59 2.99 0.24
CA LEU A 47 0.63 4.37 0.72
C LEU A 47 0.08 5.28 -0.37
N TYR A 48 -0.72 6.29 0.00
CA TYR A 48 -1.27 7.23 -0.98
C TYR A 48 -1.31 8.66 -0.44
N ASP A 49 -0.68 9.58 -1.15
CA ASP A 49 -0.76 11.00 -0.92
C ASP A 49 -1.89 11.58 -1.81
N TYR A 50 -2.93 12.12 -1.17
CA TYR A 50 -4.06 12.73 -1.88
C TYR A 50 -3.75 14.10 -2.45
N GLU A 51 -2.80 14.84 -1.88
CA GLU A 51 -2.44 16.17 -2.36
C GLU A 51 -1.63 16.07 -3.66
N GLN A 52 -0.76 15.07 -3.73
CA GLN A 52 0.10 14.82 -4.89
C GLN A 52 -0.48 13.78 -5.87
N GLU A 53 -1.62 13.18 -5.53
CA GLU A 53 -2.25 12.07 -6.28
C GLU A 53 -1.28 10.93 -6.63
N HIS A 54 -0.35 10.66 -5.72
CA HIS A 54 0.73 9.70 -5.92
C HIS A 54 0.68 8.62 -4.85
N GLY A 55 0.74 7.36 -5.26
CA GLY A 55 0.83 6.23 -4.35
C GLY A 55 2.12 5.44 -4.49
N ILE A 56 2.42 4.69 -3.46
CA ILE A 56 3.53 3.74 -3.41
C ILE A 56 2.97 2.40 -2.95
N LEU A 57 3.20 1.36 -3.74
CA LEU A 57 2.84 -0.01 -3.40
C LEU A 57 4.09 -0.83 -3.11
N TYR A 58 4.14 -1.40 -1.91
CA TYR A 58 5.12 -2.38 -1.49
C TYR A 58 4.49 -3.76 -1.54
N MET A 59 5.21 -4.73 -2.09
CA MET A 59 4.75 -6.11 -2.27
C MET A 59 5.84 -7.05 -1.77
N GLY A 60 5.49 -8.03 -0.95
CA GLY A 60 6.47 -8.97 -0.40
C GLY A 60 7.04 -9.93 -1.45
N ASP A 61 6.21 -10.38 -2.39
CA ASP A 61 6.58 -11.31 -3.47
C ASP A 61 7.42 -10.64 -4.57
N ALA A 62 7.20 -9.35 -4.82
CA ALA A 62 7.99 -8.55 -5.76
C ALA A 62 9.24 -7.90 -5.13
N GLY A 63 9.45 -8.12 -3.83
CA GLY A 63 10.57 -7.57 -3.07
C GLY A 63 10.25 -6.21 -2.46
N TRP A 64 10.40 -6.13 -1.13
CA TRP A 64 10.06 -4.95 -0.34
C TRP A 64 10.86 -3.70 -0.71
N GLU A 65 12.09 -3.87 -1.21
CA GLU A 65 13.01 -2.77 -1.54
C GLU A 65 12.75 -2.18 -2.95
N HIS A 66 11.85 -2.78 -3.71
CA HIS A 66 11.47 -2.34 -5.05
C HIS A 66 10.00 -1.91 -5.09
N PRO A 67 9.62 -0.82 -4.40
CA PRO A 67 8.26 -0.35 -4.40
C PRO A 67 7.83 0.15 -5.78
N TYR A 68 6.55 -0.05 -6.09
CA TYR A 68 5.94 0.39 -7.32
C TYR A 68 5.26 1.74 -7.13
N ALA A 69 5.56 2.69 -8.03
CA ALA A 69 4.82 3.94 -8.10
C ALA A 69 3.41 3.69 -8.64
N VAL A 70 2.44 4.31 -8.00
CA VAL A 70 1.04 4.32 -8.42
C VAL A 70 0.73 5.70 -8.99
N VAL A 71 0.57 5.75 -10.31
CA VAL A 71 0.33 6.98 -11.06
C VAL A 71 -1.05 6.89 -11.71
N ASP A 72 -1.89 7.90 -11.51
CA ASP A 72 -3.27 7.94 -12.01
C ASP A 72 -4.11 6.69 -11.65
N GLY A 73 -3.86 6.13 -10.47
CA GLY A 73 -4.53 4.91 -10.02
C GLY A 73 -4.16 3.65 -10.82
N LYS A 74 -2.98 3.63 -11.44
CA LYS A 74 -2.44 2.47 -12.14
C LYS A 74 -1.03 2.14 -11.67
N ILE A 75 -0.67 0.87 -11.80
CA ILE A 75 0.68 0.36 -11.53
C ILE A 75 1.18 -0.23 -12.85
N PRO A 76 1.89 0.56 -13.69
CA PRO A 76 2.20 0.15 -15.05
C PRO A 76 3.08 -1.10 -15.14
N ASP A 77 3.94 -1.33 -14.14
CA ASP A 77 4.96 -2.37 -14.15
C ASP A 77 4.61 -3.60 -13.29
N LEU A 78 3.35 -3.74 -12.85
CA LEU A 78 2.93 -4.84 -11.97
C LEU A 78 1.64 -5.51 -12.44
N MET A 79 1.70 -6.84 -12.59
CA MET A 79 0.51 -7.66 -12.79
C MET A 79 0.00 -8.16 -11.44
N LEU A 80 -1.10 -7.59 -10.98
CA LEU A 80 -1.80 -8.01 -9.78
C LEU A 80 -2.70 -9.23 -10.06
N ASN A 81 -2.78 -10.17 -9.12
CA ASN A 81 -3.75 -11.25 -9.15
C ASN A 81 -5.17 -10.73 -8.84
N HIS A 82 -6.20 -11.56 -9.02
CA HIS A 82 -7.59 -11.10 -8.90
C HIS A 82 -7.94 -10.51 -7.51
N PRO A 83 -7.58 -11.15 -6.37
CA PRO A 83 -7.74 -10.55 -5.05
C PRO A 83 -7.06 -9.19 -4.88
N GLU A 84 -5.81 -9.05 -5.33
CA GLU A 84 -5.04 -7.80 -5.24
C GLU A 84 -5.66 -6.70 -6.09
N GLN A 85 -6.12 -7.02 -7.30
CA GLN A 85 -6.83 -6.07 -8.16
C GLN A 85 -8.09 -5.55 -7.48
N LEU A 86 -8.89 -6.43 -6.86
CA LEU A 86 -10.11 -6.03 -6.15
C LEU A 86 -9.80 -5.13 -4.97
N TRP A 87 -8.80 -5.48 -4.17
CA TRP A 87 -8.33 -4.65 -3.07
C TRP A 87 -7.88 -3.27 -3.58
N PHE A 88 -7.00 -3.23 -4.58
CA PHE A 88 -6.45 -2.00 -5.13
C PHE A 88 -7.53 -1.08 -5.74
N ILE A 89 -8.46 -1.63 -6.53
CA ILE A 89 -9.57 -0.86 -7.11
C ILE A 89 -10.48 -0.31 -6.02
N ARG A 90 -10.72 -1.05 -4.93
CA ARG A 90 -11.51 -0.57 -3.80
C ARG A 90 -10.83 0.60 -3.10
N LEU A 91 -9.52 0.54 -2.92
CA LEU A 91 -8.75 1.63 -2.33
C LEU A 91 -8.82 2.89 -3.19
N LEU A 92 -8.55 2.79 -4.48
CA LEU A 92 -8.66 3.94 -5.39
C LEU A 92 -10.09 4.48 -5.48
N GLY A 93 -11.08 3.59 -5.41
CA GLY A 93 -12.50 3.95 -5.35
C GLY A 93 -12.88 4.72 -4.10
N SER A 94 -12.35 4.35 -2.92
CA SER A 94 -12.56 5.10 -1.68
C SER A 94 -11.73 6.38 -1.59
N GLN A 95 -10.67 6.50 -2.41
CA GLN A 95 -9.77 7.65 -2.43
C GLN A 95 -10.16 8.74 -3.42
N ARG A 96 -11.01 8.44 -4.41
CA ARG A 96 -11.61 9.50 -5.25
C ARG A 96 -12.58 10.30 -4.39
N ARG A 97 -12.29 11.59 -4.19
CA ARG A 97 -13.25 12.53 -3.60
C ARG A 97 -14.57 12.38 -4.34
N VAL A 98 -15.59 11.89 -3.66
CA VAL A 98 -16.96 12.07 -4.12
C VAL A 98 -17.21 13.57 -3.99
N GLU A 99 -17.13 14.30 -5.10
CA GLU A 99 -17.71 15.63 -5.17
C GLU A 99 -19.22 15.46 -4.99
N ILE A 100 -19.68 15.64 -3.76
CA ILE A 100 -21.11 15.80 -3.48
C ILE A 100 -21.43 17.21 -3.97
N GLY A 101 -21.83 17.32 -5.24
CA GLY A 101 -22.33 18.57 -5.80
C GLY A 101 -23.48 19.09 -4.94
N ALA A 102 -23.34 20.35 -4.52
CA ALA A 102 -24.35 21.09 -3.74
C ALA A 102 -25.55 21.49 -4.60
#